data_AF-A0A3A9EST0-F1
#
_entry.id   AF-A0A3A9EST0-F1
#
_cell.length_a   1.000
_cell.length_b   1.000
_cell.length_c   1.000
_cell.angle_alpha   90.00
_cell.angle_beta   90.00
_cell.angle_gamma   90.00
#
_symmetry.space_group_name_H-M   'P 1'
#
loop_
_entity.id
_entity.type
_entity.pdbx_description
1 polymer ?
#
loop_
_entity_poly.entity_id
_entity_poly.type
_entity_poly.pdbx_seq_one_letter_code
_entity_poly.pdbx_strand_id
1 'polypeptide(L)' 'MERFYNPLKNELIYTNHFYTESTLDEGLSRYVFVWYNHIRPPSYHGGQPPFETFSNEVLQKGLATTV' A
#
# COMPACT_ATOMS: atom_id res chain seq x y z
N MET A 1 4.34 -2.66 11.65
CA MET A 1 5.16 -2.42 10.43
C MET A 1 5.51 -3.70 9.66
N GLU A 2 5.39 -4.90 10.23
CA GLU A 2 5.76 -6.16 9.56
C GLU A 2 4.93 -6.49 8.29
N ARG A 3 3.65 -6.09 8.27
CA ARG A 3 2.71 -6.37 7.16
C ARG A 3 3.11 -5.77 5.81
N PHE A 4 3.90 -4.70 5.80
CA PHE A 4 4.35 -4.05 4.56
C PHE A 4 5.61 -4.71 3.99
N TYR A 5 6.58 -5.04 4.84
CA TYR A 5 7.88 -5.52 4.37
C TYR A 5 7.86 -6.93 3.78
N ASN A 6 7.00 -7.82 4.29
CA ASN A 6 6.86 -9.17 3.74
C ASN A 6 6.40 -9.18 2.26
N PRO A 7 5.29 -8.52 1.89
CA PRO A 7 4.89 -8.44 0.49
C PRO A 7 5.87 -7.62 -0.34
N LEU A 8 6.42 -6.51 0.17
CA LEU A 8 7.45 -5.76 -0.56
C LEU A 8 8.64 -6.64 -0.97
N LYS A 9 9.14 -7.46 -0.06
CA LYS A 9 10.26 -8.36 -0.36
C LYS A 9 9.87 -9.43 -1.38
N ASN A 10 8.74 -10.09 -1.18
CA ASN A 10 8.34 -11.24 -2.00
C ASN A 10 7.77 -10.86 -3.37
N GLU A 11 7.12 -9.71 -3.50
CA GLU A 11 6.42 -9.27 -4.71
C GLU A 11 7.24 -8.29 -5.56
N LEU A 12 8.25 -7.62 -4.98
CA LEU A 12 9.11 -6.66 -5.69
C LEU A 12 10.60 -7.03 -5.60
N ILE A 13 11.16 -7.17 -4.40
CA ILE A 13 12.63 -7.24 -4.25
C ILE A 13 13.19 -8.58 -4.72
N TYR A 14 12.55 -9.70 -4.38
CA TYR A 14 13.06 -11.03 -4.73
C TYR A 14 12.72 -11.47 -6.15
N THR A 15 11.67 -10.87 -6.74
CA THR A 15 11.21 -11.19 -8.10
C THR A 15 11.89 -10.36 -9.18
N ASN A 16 12.59 -9.28 -8.80
CA ASN A 16 13.16 -8.32 -9.74
C ASN A 16 14.64 -8.11 -9.48
N HIS A 17 15.40 -7.90 -10.56
CA HIS A 17 16.78 -7.42 -10.47
C HIS A 17 16.85 -5.97 -10.92
N PHE A 18 17.37 -5.12 -10.04
CA PHE A 18 17.61 -3.70 -10.30
C PHE A 18 19.10 -3.50 -10.53
N TYR A 19 19.45 -2.95 -11.70
CA TYR A 19 20.85 -2.75 -12.10
C TYR A 19 21.39 -1.39 -11.68
N THR A 20 20.50 -0.45 -11.34
CA THR A 20 20.85 0.89 -10.88
C THR A 20 19.92 1.32 -9.74
N GLU A 21 20.41 2.21 -8.89
CA GLU A 21 19.62 2.84 -7.82
C GLU A 21 18.35 3.51 -8.37
N SER A 22 18.46 4.24 -9.48
CA SER A 22 17.31 4.88 -10.12
C SER A 22 16.20 3.89 -10.51
N THR A 23 16.56 2.70 -11.00
CA THR A 23 15.55 1.67 -11.35
C THR A 23 14.89 1.06 -10.10
N LEU A 24 15.64 0.96 -9.00
CA LEU A 24 15.09 0.53 -7.71
C LEU A 24 14.12 1.57 -7.15
N ASP A 25 14.49 2.85 -7.18
CA ASP A 25 13.67 3.95 -6.66
C ASP A 25 12.36 4.11 -7.44
N GLU A 26 12.42 4.01 -8.76
CA GLU A 26 11.22 4.04 -9.61
C GLU A 26 10.31 2.84 -9.31
N GLY A 27 10.88 1.63 -9.24
CA GLY A 27 10.14 0.41 -8.94
C GLY A 27 9.49 0.46 -7.56
N LEU A 28 10.23 0.93 -6.55
CA LEU A 28 9.74 1.09 -5.18
C LEU A 28 8.61 2.13 -5.10
N SER A 29 8.79 3.29 -5.74
CA SER A 29 7.75 4.34 -5.78
C SER A 29 6.47 3.81 -6.42
N ARG A 30 6.58 3.16 -7.58
CA ARG A 30 5.43 2.56 -8.26
C ARG A 30 4.76 1.49 -7.41
N TYR A 31 5.53 0.62 -6.77
CA TYR A 31 5.01 -0.42 -5.90
C TYR A 31 4.25 0.15 -4.70
N VAL A 32 4.80 1.15 -4.00
CA VAL A 32 4.14 1.73 -2.82
C VAL A 32 2.90 2.52 -3.21
N PHE A 33 3.06 3.48 -4.14
CA PHE A 33 1.97 4.39 -4.48
C PHE A 33 0.86 3.69 -5.26
N VAL A 34 1.18 2.87 -6.26
CA VAL A 34 0.15 2.27 -7.13
C VAL A 34 -0.29 0.92 -6.59
N TRP A 35 0.65 -0.01 -6.38
CA TRP A 35 0.29 -1.38 -6.04
C TRP A 35 -0.19 -1.50 -4.59
N TYR A 36 0.66 -1.25 -3.60
CA TYR A 36 0.37 -1.52 -2.19
C TYR A 36 -0.82 -0.70 -1.65
N ASN A 37 -0.92 0.58 -2.01
CA ASN A 37 -1.94 1.48 -1.48
C ASN A 37 -3.28 1.43 -2.25
N HIS A 38 -3.25 1.30 -3.58
CA HIS A 38 -4.47 1.45 -4.40
C HIS A 38 -4.99 0.14 -4.99
N ILE A 39 -4.11 -0.79 -5.38
CA ILE A 39 -4.54 -2.00 -6.13
C ILE A 39 -4.53 -3.25 -5.24
N ARG A 40 -3.61 -3.33 -4.27
CA ARG A 40 -3.36 -4.55 -3.52
C ARG A 40 -4.64 -5.03 -2.86
N PRO A 41 -5.11 -6.25 -3.19
CA PRO A 41 -6.28 -6.83 -2.56
C PRO A 41 -6.03 -6.90 -1.05
N PRO A 42 -6.83 -6.22 -0.23
CA PRO A 42 -6.71 -6.32 1.21
C PRO A 42 -7.17 -7.70 1.63
N SER A 43 -6.29 -8.34 2.39
CA SER A 43 -6.53 -9.65 2.98
C SER A 43 -7.54 -9.62 4.14
N TYR A 44 -7.96 -8.42 4.58
CA TYR A 44 -8.85 -8.21 5.72
C TYR A 44 -9.88 -7.14 5.32
N HIS A 45 -11.17 -7.46 5.43
CA HIS A 45 -12.34 -6.65 5.06
C HIS A 45 -12.69 -6.58 3.55
N GLY A 46 -13.18 -7.69 2.98
CA GLY A 46 -14.04 -7.63 1.79
C GLY A 46 -13.45 -7.09 0.49
N GLY A 47 -12.13 -6.86 0.42
CA GLY A 47 -11.46 -6.46 -0.82
C GLY A 47 -11.20 -4.97 -1.03
N GLN A 48 -11.51 -4.09 -0.06
CA GLN A 48 -11.33 -2.62 -0.21
C GLN A 48 -9.90 -2.12 0.05
N PRO A 49 -9.17 -1.59 -0.97
CA PRO A 49 -7.76 -1.22 -0.86
C PRO A 49 -7.48 -0.30 0.34
N PRO A 50 -6.27 -0.35 0.94
CA PRO A 50 -5.94 0.40 2.15
C PRO A 50 -6.32 1.89 2.07
N PHE A 51 -6.14 2.52 0.90
CA PHE A 51 -6.55 3.91 0.66
C PHE A 51 -8.03 4.17 0.98
N GLU A 52 -8.94 3.32 0.52
CA GLU A 52 -10.38 3.45 0.81
C GLU A 52 -10.68 3.32 2.30
N THR A 53 -9.95 2.44 3.00
CA THR A 53 -10.13 2.28 4.46
C THR A 53 -9.68 3.54 5.20
N PHE A 54 -8.53 4.11 4.84
CA PHE A 54 -8.05 5.37 5.43
C PHE A 54 -9.00 6.54 5.13
N SER A 55 -9.50 6.67 3.90
CA SER A 55 -10.48 7.71 3.55
C SER A 55 -11.77 7.54 4.35
N ASN A 56 -12.31 6.33 4.45
CA ASN A 56 -13.53 6.06 5.19
C ASN A 56 -13.38 6.27 6.70
N GLU A 57 -12.25 5.88 7.29
CA GLU A 57 -11.98 6.15 8.71
C GLU A 57 -11.87 7.65 9.01
N VAL A 58 -11.24 8.43 8.12
CA VAL A 58 -11.16 9.89 8.26
C VAL A 58 -12.56 10.52 8.17
N LEU A 59 -13.40 10.07 7.25
CA LEU A 59 -14.78 10.55 7.11
C LEU A 59 -15.65 10.19 8.34
N GLN A 60 -15.52 8.97 8.86
CA GLN A 60 -16.23 8.53 10.07
C GLN A 60 -15.80 9.32 11.32
N LYS A 61 -14.49 9.59 11.47
CA LYS A 61 -13.97 10.40 12.59
C LYS A 61 -14.35 11.89 12.47
N GLY A 62 -14.43 12.42 11.26
CA GLY A 62 -14.91 13.78 11.00
C GLY A 62 -16.37 13.97 11.37
N LEU A 63 -17.24 12.99 11.08
CA LEU A 63 -18.65 13.01 11.47
C LEU A 63 -18.85 12.84 12.99
N ALA A 64 -18.02 12.03 13.66
CA ALA A 64 -18.12 11.79 15.10
C ALA A 64 -17.67 12.97 15.99
N THR A 65 -17.03 13.99 15.42
CA THR A 65 -16.56 15.18 16.16
C THR A 65 -17.59 16.33 16.16
N THR A 66 -18.73 16.16 15.45
CA THR A 66 -19.84 17.12 15.47
C THR A 66 -21.00 16.56 16.29
N VAL A 67 -20.84 16.53 17.62
CA VAL A 67 -21.93 16.46 18.62
C VAL A 67 -21.42 16.95 19.97
#